data_AF-A0A484ZLP9-F1
#
_entry.id   AF-A0A484ZLP9-F1
#
_cell.length_a   1.000
_cell.length_b   1.000
_cell.length_c   1.000
_cell.angle_alpha   90.00
_cell.angle_beta   90.00
_cell.angle_gamma   90.00
#
_symmetry.space_group_name_H-M   'P 1'
#
loop_
_entity.id
_entity.type
_entity.pdbx_description
1 polymer ?
#
loop_
_entity_poly.entity_id
_entity_poly.type
_entity_poly.pdbx_seq_one_letter_code
_entity_poly.pdbx_strand_id
1 'polypeptide(L)'
;MGIKRADGRVATRNFIGILTSVNCSATVARAIEDHYKKHGLENYPNVDGVVALPQSFGCAIGFDSEAMVVMRRTLSGYARHVNFAGVVIIGLGCESNQIKDLIQVENLTEGKMLHTMTIQETGGTQKTINKGIEVIDGMLAEANQVKREEVPVSEIILALECGGSDSYSGISANPVLGYAADKIVQQGGTAILSETSEIYGAEHLLTRRAVTPEVGKKTHQPD
;
A
#
# COMPACT_ATOMS: atom_id res chain seq x y z
N MET A 1 -7.50 9.00 17.51
CA MET A 1 -8.23 9.67 16.41
C MET A 1 -7.93 8.96 15.09
N GLY A 2 -8.94 8.68 14.27
CA GLY A 2 -8.81 8.10 12.94
C GLY A 2 -9.76 8.75 11.93
N ILE A 3 -9.72 8.32 10.68
CA ILE A 3 -10.59 8.81 9.60
C ILE A 3 -11.45 7.64 9.12
N LYS A 4 -12.76 7.69 9.37
CA LYS A 4 -13.68 6.66 8.84
C LYS A 4 -13.85 6.84 7.33
N ARG A 5 -13.59 5.76 6.58
CA ARG A 5 -13.84 5.69 5.14
C ARG A 5 -15.27 5.21 4.86
N ALA A 6 -15.75 5.43 3.64
CA ALA A 6 -17.10 5.04 3.23
C ALA A 6 -17.33 3.52 3.28
N ASP A 7 -16.27 2.72 3.18
CA ASP A 7 -16.30 1.26 3.29
C ASP A 7 -16.26 0.73 4.73
N GLY A 8 -16.29 1.63 5.73
CA GLY A 8 -16.28 1.31 7.15
C GLY A 8 -14.90 1.14 7.77
N ARG A 9 -13.82 1.06 6.97
CA ARG A 9 -12.45 0.96 7.50
C ARG A 9 -11.95 2.31 8.02
N VAL A 10 -10.97 2.29 8.90
CA VAL A 10 -10.41 3.50 9.52
C VAL A 10 -8.97 3.74 9.09
N ALA A 11 -8.72 4.95 8.60
CA ALA A 11 -7.40 5.41 8.22
C ALA A 11 -6.68 6.11 9.39
N THR A 12 -5.37 5.90 9.47
CA THR A 12 -4.49 6.68 10.35
C THR A 12 -3.90 7.90 9.63
N ARG A 13 -3.91 7.87 8.29
CA ARG A 13 -3.41 8.92 7.40
C ARG A 13 -4.34 9.16 6.22
N ASN A 14 -4.15 10.27 5.53
CA ASN A 14 -4.93 10.70 4.38
C ASN A 14 -4.02 11.18 3.24
N PHE A 15 -3.51 10.24 2.45
CA PHE A 15 -2.62 10.50 1.33
C PHE A 15 -3.34 10.39 -0.02
N ILE A 16 -2.75 10.98 -1.05
CA ILE A 16 -2.96 10.55 -2.44
C ILE A 16 -1.77 9.67 -2.84
N GLY A 17 -2.04 8.46 -3.33
CA GLY A 17 -0.99 7.51 -3.74
C GLY A 17 -0.74 7.56 -5.24
N ILE A 18 0.52 7.46 -5.66
CA ILE A 18 0.89 7.31 -7.07
C ILE A 18 1.56 5.94 -7.25
N LEU A 19 0.83 5.00 -7.84
CA LEU A 19 1.34 3.65 -8.11
C LEU A 19 1.93 3.59 -9.51
N THR A 20 2.93 2.73 -9.70
CA THR A 20 3.45 2.43 -11.03
C THR A 20 3.13 1.00 -11.46
N SER A 21 2.69 0.81 -12.71
CA SER A 21 2.54 -0.54 -13.27
C SER A 21 3.88 -1.17 -13.68
N VAL A 22 4.93 -0.34 -13.81
CA VAL A 22 6.29 -0.71 -14.23
C VAL A 22 7.33 0.33 -13.79
N ASN A 23 8.58 -0.10 -13.57
CA ASN A 23 9.69 0.79 -13.18
C ASN A 23 9.92 1.97 -14.16
N CYS A 24 9.64 1.81 -15.46
CA CYS A 24 9.80 2.89 -16.45
C CYS A 24 8.97 4.15 -16.16
N SER A 25 7.91 4.03 -15.36
CA SER A 25 7.06 5.15 -14.95
C SER A 25 7.43 5.75 -13.58
N ALA A 26 8.44 5.19 -12.89
CA ALA A 26 8.89 5.64 -11.57
C ALA A 26 9.36 7.10 -11.55
N THR A 27 10.08 7.54 -12.60
CA THR A 27 10.55 8.93 -12.70
C THR A 27 9.38 9.91 -12.80
N VAL A 28 8.33 9.57 -13.55
CA VAL A 28 7.13 10.41 -13.65
C VAL A 28 6.42 10.49 -12.29
N ALA A 29 6.22 9.35 -11.62
CA ALA A 29 5.57 9.32 -10.32
C ALA A 29 6.32 10.15 -9.27
N ARG A 30 7.64 10.01 -9.18
CA ARG A 30 8.48 10.80 -8.26
C ARG A 30 8.47 12.29 -8.57
N ALA A 31 8.49 12.67 -9.85
CA ALA A 31 8.43 14.07 -10.23
C ALA A 31 7.10 14.74 -9.82
N ILE A 32 5.99 13.99 -9.87
CA ILE A 32 4.69 14.46 -9.37
C ILE A 32 4.73 14.58 -7.83
N GLU A 33 5.25 13.58 -7.11
CA GLU A 33 5.42 13.68 -5.66
C GLU A 33 6.27 14.90 -5.25
N ASP A 34 7.39 15.14 -5.94
CA ASP A 34 8.30 16.24 -5.66
C ASP A 34 7.67 17.62 -5.91
N HIS A 35 6.66 17.72 -6.78
CA HIS A 35 5.84 18.93 -6.92
C HIS A 35 5.09 19.21 -5.61
N TYR A 36 4.41 18.21 -5.05
CA TYR A 36 3.60 18.35 -3.84
C TYR A 36 4.40 18.49 -2.54
N LYS A 37 5.66 18.04 -2.54
CA LYS A 37 6.61 18.35 -1.45
C LYS A 37 6.96 19.84 -1.38
N LYS A 38 6.81 20.58 -2.49
CA LYS A 38 7.17 21.99 -2.58
C LYS A 38 5.95 22.90 -2.50
N HIS A 39 4.87 22.55 -3.20
CA HIS A 39 3.69 23.41 -3.41
C HIS A 39 2.39 22.59 -3.52
N GLY A 40 1.23 23.23 -3.44
CA GLY A 40 -0.06 22.67 -3.88
C GLY A 40 -0.91 22.04 -2.78
N LEU A 41 -0.39 21.92 -1.56
CA LEU A 41 -1.13 21.39 -0.41
C LEU A 41 -1.51 22.45 0.63
N GLU A 42 -1.16 23.71 0.42
CA GLU A 42 -1.32 24.79 1.41
C GLU A 42 -2.79 25.02 1.79
N ASN A 43 -3.71 24.78 0.86
CA ASN A 43 -5.16 24.94 1.05
C ASN A 43 -5.86 23.64 1.49
N TYR A 44 -5.12 22.54 1.71
CA TYR A 44 -5.66 21.21 1.96
C TYR A 44 -5.09 20.60 3.25
N PRO A 45 -5.35 21.20 4.43
CA PRO A 45 -4.72 20.81 5.70
C PRO A 45 -5.07 19.39 6.18
N ASN A 46 -6.12 18.78 5.63
CA ASN A 46 -6.50 17.41 5.98
C ASN A 46 -5.89 16.35 5.05
N VAL A 47 -5.07 16.76 4.06
CA VAL A 47 -4.32 15.86 3.19
C VAL A 47 -2.88 15.79 3.73
N ASP A 48 -2.48 14.61 4.20
CA ASP A 48 -1.16 14.40 4.82
C ASP A 48 -0.03 14.44 3.78
N GLY A 49 -0.35 14.24 2.49
CA GLY A 49 0.59 14.39 1.40
C GLY A 49 0.20 13.63 0.13
N VAL A 50 1.07 13.73 -0.87
CA VAL A 50 1.08 12.89 -2.06
C VAL A 50 2.34 12.04 -2.00
N VAL A 51 2.25 10.74 -2.30
CA VAL A 51 3.40 9.81 -2.21
C VAL A 51 3.49 8.91 -3.42
N ALA A 52 4.68 8.81 -4.02
CA ALA A 52 4.94 7.84 -5.06
C ALA A 52 5.37 6.50 -4.46
N LEU A 53 4.78 5.42 -4.98
CA LEU A 53 5.10 4.04 -4.63
C LEU A 53 5.59 3.32 -5.90
N PRO A 54 6.81 3.62 -6.36
CA PRO A 54 7.35 2.99 -7.55
C PRO A 54 7.66 1.52 -7.25
N GLN A 55 7.14 0.62 -8.07
CA GLN A 55 7.59 -0.76 -8.09
C GLN A 55 8.84 -0.92 -8.97
N SER A 56 9.70 -1.88 -8.59
CA SER A 56 11.04 -2.07 -9.18
C SER A 56 11.11 -3.17 -10.24
N PHE A 57 9.98 -3.80 -10.57
CA PHE A 57 9.92 -4.86 -11.55
C PHE A 57 10.05 -4.32 -12.99
N GLY A 58 10.75 -5.10 -13.82
CA GLY A 58 10.92 -4.82 -15.24
C GLY A 58 9.70 -5.21 -16.08
N CYS A 59 9.72 -4.82 -17.35
CA CYS A 59 8.61 -5.03 -18.28
C CYS A 59 8.36 -6.51 -18.65
N ALA A 60 9.36 -7.38 -18.50
CA ALA A 60 9.38 -8.75 -19.04
C ALA A 60 9.01 -9.82 -17.99
N ILE A 61 7.89 -9.63 -17.30
CA ILE A 61 7.30 -10.64 -16.42
C ILE A 61 6.23 -11.41 -17.20
N GLY A 62 6.28 -12.74 -17.15
CA GLY A 62 5.26 -13.58 -17.80
C GLY A 62 3.86 -13.27 -17.28
N PHE A 63 2.90 -13.09 -18.18
CA PHE A 63 1.54 -12.65 -17.83
C PHE A 63 0.83 -13.56 -16.82
N ASP A 64 0.96 -14.88 -16.96
CA ASP A 64 0.37 -15.87 -16.05
C ASP A 64 1.35 -16.37 -14.98
N SER A 65 2.51 -15.70 -14.82
CA SER A 65 3.49 -16.11 -13.81
C SER A 65 2.97 -15.78 -12.40
N GLU A 66 3.41 -16.59 -11.42
CA GLU A 66 3.15 -16.31 -10.02
C GLU A 66 3.62 -14.91 -9.61
N ALA A 67 4.76 -14.46 -10.14
CA ALA A 67 5.27 -13.11 -9.92
C ALA A 67 4.29 -12.03 -10.39
N MET A 68 3.62 -12.22 -11.54
CA MET A 68 2.61 -11.29 -12.03
C MET A 68 1.38 -11.28 -11.10
N VAL A 69 0.92 -12.45 -10.66
CA VAL A 69 -0.21 -12.58 -9.73
C VAL A 69 0.09 -11.85 -8.41
N VAL A 70 1.26 -12.10 -7.82
CA VAL A 70 1.68 -11.42 -6.58
C VAL A 70 1.82 -9.92 -6.78
N MET A 71 2.41 -9.48 -7.90
CA MET A 71 2.58 -8.07 -8.21
C MET A 71 1.23 -7.35 -8.37
N ARG A 72 0.30 -7.91 -9.14
CA ARG A 72 -1.05 -7.33 -9.33
C ARG A 72 -1.81 -7.24 -8.00
N ARG A 73 -1.79 -8.32 -7.22
CA ARG A 73 -2.40 -8.36 -5.87
C ARG A 73 -1.78 -7.33 -4.93
N THR A 74 -0.46 -7.12 -5.02
CA THR A 74 0.24 -6.13 -4.19
C THR A 74 -0.17 -4.71 -4.59
N LEU A 75 -0.12 -4.39 -5.89
CA LEU A 75 -0.54 -3.09 -6.42
C LEU A 75 -2.01 -2.80 -6.11
N SER A 76 -2.89 -3.78 -6.23
CA SER A 76 -4.31 -3.62 -5.90
C SER A 76 -4.56 -3.46 -4.40
N GLY A 77 -3.75 -4.11 -3.56
CA GLY A 77 -3.72 -3.89 -2.11
C GLY A 77 -3.37 -2.45 -1.76
N TYR A 78 -2.34 -1.88 -2.38
CA TYR A 78 -2.02 -0.46 -2.24
C TYR A 78 -3.13 0.44 -2.79
N ALA A 79 -3.70 0.12 -3.96
CA ALA A 79 -4.77 0.90 -4.56
C ALA A 79 -6.02 1.00 -3.67
N ARG A 80 -6.26 -0.01 -2.82
CA ARG A 80 -7.38 -0.08 -1.86
C ARG A 80 -6.98 0.24 -0.42
N HIS A 81 -5.75 0.66 -0.18
CA HIS A 81 -5.26 0.87 1.17
C HIS A 81 -5.98 2.04 1.84
N VAL A 82 -6.45 1.84 3.07
CA VAL A 82 -7.34 2.77 3.78
C VAL A 82 -6.75 4.17 3.98
N ASN A 83 -5.41 4.28 4.03
CA ASN A 83 -4.70 5.56 4.14
C ASN A 83 -4.69 6.39 2.86
N PHE A 84 -5.11 5.85 1.72
CA PHE A 84 -5.28 6.64 0.50
C PHE A 84 -6.71 7.15 0.39
N ALA A 85 -6.87 8.47 0.28
CA ALA A 85 -8.12 9.08 -0.17
C ALA A 85 -8.35 8.81 -1.65
N GLY A 86 -7.28 8.81 -2.44
CA GLY A 86 -7.29 8.52 -3.87
C GLY A 86 -5.95 8.04 -4.37
N VAL A 87 -5.95 7.46 -5.56
CA VAL A 87 -4.81 6.81 -6.18
C VAL A 87 -4.75 7.14 -7.66
N VAL A 88 -3.54 7.38 -8.17
CA VAL A 88 -3.25 7.46 -9.60
C VAL A 88 -2.33 6.30 -9.96
N ILE A 89 -2.69 5.50 -10.96
CA ILE A 89 -1.83 4.43 -11.48
C ILE A 89 -1.22 4.90 -12.80
N ILE A 90 0.11 4.96 -12.86
CA ILE A 90 0.86 5.41 -14.02
C ILE A 90 1.64 4.24 -14.61
N GLY A 91 1.57 4.08 -15.93
CA GLY A 91 2.32 3.07 -16.67
C GLY A 91 3.11 3.68 -17.82
N LEU A 92 3.97 2.88 -18.44
CA LEU A 92 4.64 3.33 -19.67
C LEU A 92 3.68 3.20 -20.86
N GLY A 93 2.99 2.06 -20.97
CA GLY A 93 2.08 1.70 -22.05
C GLY A 93 2.51 0.45 -22.84
N CYS A 94 3.69 -0.11 -22.55
CA CYS A 94 4.24 -1.28 -23.27
C CYS A 94 4.74 -2.40 -22.35
N GLU A 95 4.52 -2.29 -21.04
CA GLU A 95 4.84 -3.32 -20.06
C GLU A 95 3.94 -4.56 -20.19
N SER A 96 4.39 -5.72 -19.71
CA SER A 96 3.53 -6.92 -19.67
C SER A 96 2.37 -6.77 -18.69
N ASN A 97 2.52 -5.95 -17.64
CA ASN A 97 1.46 -5.64 -16.69
C ASN A 97 0.69 -4.39 -17.14
N GLN A 98 -0.06 -4.49 -18.24
CA GLN A 98 -0.87 -3.39 -18.72
C GLN A 98 -1.90 -2.97 -17.65
N ILE A 99 -2.10 -1.66 -17.47
CA ILE A 99 -2.98 -1.13 -16.42
C ILE A 99 -4.42 -1.63 -16.61
N LYS A 100 -4.88 -1.76 -17.86
CA LYS A 100 -6.22 -2.28 -18.18
C LYS A 100 -6.42 -3.70 -17.63
N ASP A 101 -5.41 -4.55 -17.78
CA ASP A 101 -5.45 -5.93 -17.26
C ASP A 101 -5.39 -5.94 -15.74
N LEU A 102 -4.54 -5.10 -15.13
CA LEU A 102 -4.49 -4.93 -13.68
C LEU A 102 -5.87 -4.53 -13.13
N ILE A 103 -6.52 -3.53 -13.73
CA ILE A 103 -7.86 -3.08 -13.31
C ILE A 103 -8.86 -4.23 -13.40
N GLN A 104 -8.87 -4.94 -14.53
CA GLN A 104 -9.84 -6.00 -14.78
C GLN A 104 -9.63 -7.20 -13.82
N VAL A 105 -8.40 -7.71 -13.73
CA VAL A 105 -8.05 -8.89 -12.92
C VAL A 105 -8.30 -8.62 -11.44
N GLU A 106 -7.95 -7.42 -10.97
CA GLU A 106 -8.07 -7.05 -9.56
C GLU A 106 -9.39 -6.35 -9.23
N ASN A 107 -10.35 -6.29 -10.18
CA ASN A 107 -11.67 -5.66 -10.02
C ASN A 107 -11.61 -4.21 -9.51
N LEU A 108 -10.63 -3.43 -9.96
CA LEU A 108 -10.55 -2.00 -9.65
C LEU A 108 -11.56 -1.25 -10.52
N THR A 109 -11.97 -0.05 -10.10
CA THR A 109 -12.93 0.76 -10.85
C THR A 109 -12.44 2.19 -10.87
N GLU A 110 -12.15 2.70 -12.06
CA GLU A 110 -11.82 4.10 -12.25
C GLU A 110 -12.99 5.00 -11.85
N GLY A 111 -12.69 6.17 -11.32
CA GLY A 111 -13.68 7.10 -10.83
C GLY A 111 -13.01 8.35 -10.30
N LYS A 112 -13.71 9.09 -9.44
CA LYS A 112 -13.20 10.36 -8.92
C LYS A 112 -11.86 10.24 -8.20
N MET A 113 -11.68 9.15 -7.45
CA MET A 113 -10.52 8.93 -6.58
C MET A 113 -9.59 7.82 -7.07
N LEU A 114 -9.85 7.21 -8.24
CA LEU A 114 -8.94 6.26 -8.86
C LEU A 114 -8.83 6.59 -10.35
N HIS A 115 -7.65 7.03 -10.77
CA HIS A 115 -7.37 7.39 -12.17
C HIS A 115 -6.20 6.60 -12.70
N THR A 116 -6.23 6.31 -14.00
CA THR A 116 -5.10 5.69 -14.68
C THR A 116 -4.62 6.49 -15.87
N MET A 117 -3.33 6.37 -16.18
CA MET A 117 -2.75 6.99 -17.36
C MET A 117 -1.47 6.27 -17.78
N THR A 118 -1.15 6.35 -19.07
CA THR A 118 0.12 5.86 -19.61
C THR A 118 0.94 6.99 -20.19
N ILE A 119 2.26 6.88 -20.10
CA ILE A 119 3.19 7.89 -20.63
C ILE A 119 3.08 7.98 -22.16
N GLN A 120 2.93 6.85 -22.84
CA GLN A 120 2.82 6.80 -24.29
C GLN A 120 1.54 7.45 -24.81
N GLU A 121 0.37 7.13 -24.23
CA GLU A 121 -0.91 7.73 -24.65
C GLU A 121 -0.97 9.23 -24.31
N THR A 122 -0.35 9.65 -23.20
CA THR A 122 -0.29 11.07 -22.81
C THR A 122 0.71 11.89 -23.64
N GLY A 123 1.57 11.22 -24.43
CA GLY A 123 2.52 11.86 -25.34
C GLY A 123 3.84 12.28 -24.69
N GLY A 124 4.30 11.53 -23.69
CA GLY A 124 5.64 11.65 -23.12
C GLY A 124 5.70 12.13 -21.67
N THR A 125 6.90 12.07 -21.08
CA THR A 125 7.17 12.28 -19.65
C THR A 125 6.59 13.60 -19.12
N GLN A 126 6.95 14.74 -19.72
CA GLN A 126 6.52 16.05 -19.19
C GLN A 126 5.00 16.25 -19.25
N LYS A 127 4.37 15.80 -20.34
CA LYS A 127 2.90 15.88 -20.47
C LYS A 127 2.21 15.02 -19.42
N THR A 128 2.77 13.84 -19.15
CA THR A 128 2.25 12.92 -18.13
C THR A 128 2.39 13.49 -16.72
N ILE A 129 3.52 14.14 -16.41
CA ILE A 129 3.70 14.83 -15.12
C ILE A 129 2.64 15.92 -14.95
N ASN A 130 2.47 16.78 -15.96
CA ASN A 130 1.48 17.86 -15.89
C ASN A 130 0.05 17.32 -15.74
N LYS A 131 -0.29 16.24 -16.47
CA LYS A 131 -1.60 15.60 -16.37
C LYS A 131 -1.83 14.94 -15.01
N GLY A 132 -0.79 14.32 -14.45
CA GLY A 132 -0.83 13.73 -13.12
C GLY A 132 -1.10 14.78 -12.04
N ILE A 133 -0.45 15.95 -12.12
CA ILE A 133 -0.71 17.09 -11.24
C ILE A 133 -2.16 17.57 -11.39
N GLU A 134 -2.63 17.81 -12.62
CA GLU A 134 -4.02 18.23 -12.88
C GLU A 134 -5.06 17.26 -12.29
N VAL A 135 -4.83 15.96 -12.44
CA VAL A 135 -5.69 14.91 -11.91
C VAL A 135 -5.69 14.92 -10.39
N ILE A 136 -4.52 15.02 -9.75
CA ILE A 136 -4.42 15.06 -8.29
C ILE A 136 -5.04 16.33 -7.73
N ASP A 137 -4.83 17.50 -8.35
CA ASP A 137 -5.48 18.75 -7.98
C ASP A 137 -7.01 18.62 -7.96
N GLY A 138 -7.57 17.89 -8.93
CA GLY A 138 -9.00 17.54 -8.98
C GLY A 138 -9.48 16.65 -7.82
N MET A 139 -8.60 15.87 -7.20
CA MET A 139 -8.92 15.02 -6.04
C MET A 139 -8.84 15.76 -4.70
N LEU A 140 -7.97 16.78 -4.60
CA LEU A 140 -7.62 17.40 -3.31
C LEU A 140 -8.82 17.98 -2.56
N ALA A 141 -9.77 18.59 -3.29
CA ALA A 141 -10.96 19.16 -2.69
C ALA A 141 -11.84 18.11 -1.99
N GLU A 142 -11.98 16.91 -2.58
CA GLU A 142 -12.74 15.81 -1.99
C GLU A 142 -11.94 15.13 -0.86
N ALA A 143 -10.64 14.88 -1.09
CA ALA A 143 -9.75 14.29 -0.08
C ALA A 143 -9.65 15.13 1.20
N ASN A 144 -9.78 16.45 1.09
CA ASN A 144 -9.71 17.37 2.22
C ASN A 144 -10.99 17.44 3.07
N GLN A 145 -12.10 16.83 2.64
CA GLN A 145 -13.38 16.86 3.37
C GLN A 145 -13.44 15.88 4.55
N VAL A 146 -12.35 15.17 4.83
CA VAL A 146 -12.27 14.25 5.96
C VAL A 146 -12.15 15.00 7.29
N LYS A 147 -12.60 14.36 8.36
CA LYS A 147 -12.36 14.79 9.74
C LYS A 147 -11.80 13.62 10.54
N ARG A 148 -10.82 13.92 11.40
CA ARG A 148 -10.34 12.95 12.38
C ARG A 148 -11.33 12.89 13.54
N GLU A 149 -11.70 11.70 13.96
CA GLU A 149 -12.63 11.48 15.08
C GLU A 149 -12.15 10.36 16.00
N GLU A 150 -12.74 10.27 17.19
CA GLU A 150 -12.47 9.16 18.11
C GLU A 150 -13.00 7.86 17.51
N VAL A 151 -12.14 6.85 17.55
CA VAL A 151 -12.39 5.52 16.99
C VAL A 151 -11.83 4.48 17.95
N PRO A 152 -12.45 3.29 18.04
CA PRO A 152 -11.93 2.21 18.88
C PRO A 152 -10.52 1.77 18.47
N VAL A 153 -9.74 1.26 19.43
CA VAL A 153 -8.42 0.65 19.17
C VAL A 153 -8.53 -0.61 18.29
N SER A 154 -9.70 -1.26 18.28
CA SER A 154 -9.97 -2.42 17.42
C SER A 154 -9.82 -2.14 15.93
N GLU A 155 -9.84 -0.88 15.53
CA GLU A 155 -9.63 -0.45 14.13
C GLU A 155 -8.16 -0.44 13.71
N ILE A 156 -7.21 -0.64 14.65
CA ILE A 156 -5.78 -0.64 14.37
C ILE A 156 -5.36 -1.98 13.76
N ILE A 157 -4.64 -1.89 12.65
CA ILE A 157 -3.86 -2.98 12.07
C ILE A 157 -2.38 -2.62 12.20
N LEU A 158 -1.66 -3.34 13.06
CA LEU A 158 -0.23 -3.18 13.29
C LEU A 158 0.56 -4.24 12.52
N ALA A 159 1.36 -3.83 11.54
CA ALA A 159 2.35 -4.71 10.92
C ALA A 159 3.70 -4.59 11.65
N LEU A 160 4.37 -5.72 11.84
CA LEU A 160 5.65 -5.86 12.53
C LEU A 160 6.69 -6.36 11.53
N GLU A 161 7.84 -5.68 11.50
CA GLU A 161 8.99 -6.02 10.67
C GLU A 161 10.26 -5.66 11.45
N CYS A 162 11.33 -6.43 11.24
CA CYS A 162 12.67 -6.12 11.70
C CYS A 162 13.39 -5.26 10.66
N GLY A 163 14.43 -4.56 11.11
CA GLY A 163 15.31 -3.76 10.27
C GLY A 163 16.68 -4.43 10.13
N GLY A 164 17.66 -3.93 10.88
CA GLY A 164 18.95 -4.59 11.03
C GLY A 164 18.95 -5.45 12.29
N SER A 165 18.83 -6.77 12.13
CA SER A 165 18.86 -7.71 13.26
C SER A 165 20.22 -7.65 13.98
N ASP A 166 20.17 -7.63 15.31
CA ASP A 166 21.36 -7.66 16.17
C ASP A 166 21.16 -8.62 17.35
N SER A 167 22.23 -8.85 18.11
CA SER A 167 22.18 -9.77 19.26
C SER A 167 21.29 -9.27 20.41
N TYR A 168 20.84 -8.02 20.39
CA TYR A 168 20.00 -7.42 21.43
C TYR A 168 18.52 -7.41 21.06
N SER A 169 18.18 -7.53 19.77
CA SER A 169 16.82 -7.40 19.23
C SER A 169 15.87 -8.38 19.89
N GLY A 170 16.28 -9.65 20.01
CA GLY A 170 15.50 -10.74 20.63
C GLY A 170 15.30 -10.61 22.15
N ILE A 171 16.07 -9.75 22.83
CA ILE A 171 15.97 -9.55 24.30
C ILE A 171 15.52 -8.14 24.69
N SER A 172 15.26 -7.26 23.71
CA SER A 172 14.87 -5.86 23.94
C SER A 172 13.67 -5.45 23.07
N ALA A 173 13.90 -4.98 21.85
CA ALA A 173 12.87 -4.44 20.97
C ALA A 173 11.78 -5.47 20.62
N ASN A 174 12.16 -6.70 20.29
CA ASN A 174 11.19 -7.72 19.85
C ASN A 174 10.23 -8.13 20.99
N PRO A 175 10.70 -8.39 22.24
CA PRO A 175 9.79 -8.57 23.37
C PRO A 175 8.84 -7.39 23.63
N VAL A 176 9.32 -6.14 23.50
CA VAL A 176 8.50 -4.94 23.69
C VAL A 176 7.43 -4.83 22.59
N LEU A 177 7.79 -5.08 21.33
CA LEU A 177 6.84 -5.11 20.21
C LEU A 177 5.81 -6.23 20.38
N GLY A 178 6.22 -7.41 20.85
CA GLY A 178 5.32 -8.51 21.18
C GLY A 178 4.29 -8.11 22.25
N TYR A 179 4.73 -7.45 23.32
CA TYR A 179 3.82 -6.95 24.36
C TYR A 179 2.85 -5.87 23.83
N ALA A 180 3.33 -4.96 22.98
CA ALA A 180 2.49 -3.95 22.35
C ALA A 180 1.44 -4.58 21.42
N ALA A 181 1.83 -5.57 20.62
CA ALA A 181 0.94 -6.33 19.77
C ALA A 181 -0.15 -7.05 20.58
N ASP A 182 0.24 -7.72 21.67
CA ASP A 182 -0.73 -8.37 22.58
C ASP A 182 -1.75 -7.37 23.14
N LYS A 183 -1.31 -6.16 23.51
CA LYS A 183 -2.22 -5.11 23.99
C LYS A 183 -3.21 -4.65 22.92
N ILE A 184 -2.78 -4.52 21.67
CA ILE A 184 -3.67 -4.14 20.56
C ILE A 184 -4.68 -5.26 20.28
N VAL A 185 -4.23 -6.51 20.23
CA VAL A 185 -5.10 -7.68 20.02
C VAL A 185 -6.10 -7.84 21.16
N GLN A 186 -5.71 -7.62 22.42
CA GLN A 186 -6.61 -7.62 23.57
C GLN A 186 -7.74 -6.57 23.47
N GLN A 187 -7.52 -5.48 22.73
CA GLN A 187 -8.52 -4.44 22.47
C GLN A 187 -9.31 -4.69 21.17
N GLY A 188 -9.15 -5.86 20.55
CA GLY A 188 -9.82 -6.26 19.31
C GLY A 188 -9.12 -5.80 18.03
N GLY A 189 -7.91 -5.25 18.12
CA GLY A 189 -7.11 -4.87 16.95
C GLY A 189 -6.42 -6.06 16.30
N THR A 190 -5.72 -5.81 15.20
CA THR A 190 -4.98 -6.84 14.45
C THR A 190 -3.48 -6.59 14.51
N ALA A 191 -2.70 -7.66 14.68
CA ALA A 191 -1.25 -7.64 14.51
C ALA A 191 -0.84 -8.61 13.39
N ILE A 192 0.13 -8.19 12.56
CA ILE A 192 0.64 -8.95 11.41
C ILE A 192 2.16 -9.06 11.57
N LEU A 193 2.69 -10.26 11.33
CA LEU A 193 4.12 -10.55 11.23
C LEU A 193 4.37 -11.23 9.87
N SER A 194 5.28 -10.71 9.04
CA SER A 194 5.44 -11.16 7.65
C SER A 194 6.77 -11.86 7.33
N GLU A 195 7.82 -11.63 8.11
CA GLU A 195 9.21 -11.99 7.79
C GLU A 195 9.47 -13.52 7.77
N THR A 196 8.99 -14.22 6.73
CA THR A 196 9.10 -15.67 6.60
C THR A 196 10.54 -16.16 6.73
N SER A 197 11.51 -15.42 6.19
CA SER A 197 12.94 -15.76 6.29
C SER A 197 13.48 -15.70 7.73
N GLU A 198 12.97 -14.78 8.56
CA GLU A 198 13.41 -14.56 9.94
C GLU A 198 12.80 -15.57 10.93
N ILE A 199 11.73 -16.27 10.52
CA ILE A 199 11.09 -17.31 11.35
C ILE A 199 11.54 -18.73 11.00
N TYR A 200 12.49 -18.89 10.06
CA TYR A 200 13.03 -20.21 9.73
C TYR A 200 13.65 -20.88 10.96
N GLY A 201 13.24 -22.11 11.23
CA GLY A 201 13.62 -22.87 12.43
C GLY A 201 12.80 -22.57 13.68
N ALA A 202 11.93 -21.56 13.65
CA ALA A 202 11.02 -21.19 14.76
C ALA A 202 9.53 -21.37 14.41
N GLU A 203 9.20 -21.88 13.23
CA GLU A 203 7.83 -22.05 12.71
C GLU A 203 6.98 -22.94 13.62
N HIS A 204 7.62 -23.97 14.20
CA HIS A 204 6.98 -24.87 15.17
C HIS A 204 6.49 -24.13 16.43
N LEU A 205 7.09 -23.00 16.80
CA LEU A 205 6.64 -22.17 17.92
C LEU A 205 5.38 -21.36 17.55
N LEU A 206 5.23 -20.96 16.29
CA LEU A 206 4.07 -20.24 15.79
C LEU A 206 2.88 -21.18 15.53
N THR A 207 3.11 -22.29 14.85
CA THR A 207 2.06 -23.29 14.53
C THR A 207 1.42 -23.88 15.78
N ARG A 208 2.18 -24.08 16.87
CA ARG A 208 1.65 -24.49 18.18
C ARG A 208 0.70 -23.48 18.82
N ARG A 209 0.74 -22.22 18.40
CA ARG A 209 -0.12 -21.13 18.88
C ARG A 209 -1.34 -20.89 17.95
N ALA A 210 -1.48 -21.65 16.87
CA ALA A 210 -2.62 -21.53 15.97
C ALA A 210 -3.92 -21.89 16.70
N VAL A 211 -4.98 -21.12 16.43
CA VAL A 211 -6.32 -21.35 17.02
C VAL A 211 -6.93 -22.69 16.60
N THR A 212 -6.57 -23.17 15.40
CA THR A 212 -6.93 -24.51 14.90
C THR A 212 -5.79 -25.15 14.11
N PRO A 213 -5.76 -26.49 13.99
CA PRO A 213 -4.80 -27.18 13.14
C PRO A 213 -4.84 -26.73 11.67
N GLU A 214 -6.02 -26.39 11.15
CA GLU A 214 -6.20 -25.92 9.77
C GLU A 214 -5.51 -24.57 9.55
N VAL A 215 -5.56 -23.67 10.54
CA VAL A 215 -4.83 -22.39 10.48
C VAL A 215 -3.32 -22.66 10.51
N GLY A 216 -2.85 -23.54 11.38
CA GLY A 216 -1.42 -23.92 11.43
C GLY A 216 -0.90 -24.56 10.14
N LYS A 217 -1.73 -25.34 9.43
CA LYS A 217 -1.37 -25.92 8.12
C LYS A 217 -1.26 -24.87 7.02
N LYS A 218 -1.99 -23.75 7.09
CA LYS A 218 -1.86 -22.66 6.10
C LYS A 218 -0.53 -21.92 6.21
N THR A 219 0.07 -21.91 7.41
CA THR A 219 1.40 -21.28 7.65
C THR A 219 2.58 -22.19 7.32
N HIS A 220 2.31 -23.44 6.93
CA HIS A 220 3.31 -24.43 6.61
C HIS A 220 2.88 -25.16 5.33
N GLN A 221 3.25 -24.63 4.16
CA GLN A 221 3.15 -25.43 2.94
C GLN A 221 4.30 -26.44 2.98
N PRO A 222 4.02 -27.76 2.96
CA PRO A 222 5.08 -28.73 2.74
C PRO A 222 5.68 -28.48 1.35
N ASP A 223 7.01 -28.48 1.29
CA ASP A 223 7.79 -28.49 0.04
C ASP A 223 7.34 -29.64 -0.90
#